data_AF-A0A348WCJ5-F1
#
_entry.id   AF-A0A348WCJ5-F1
#
_cell.length_a   1.000
_cell.length_b   1.000
_cell.length_c   1.000
_cell.angle_alpha   90.00
_cell.angle_beta   90.00
_cell.angle_gamma   90.00
#
_symmetry.space_group_name_H-M   'P 1'
#
loop_
_entity.id
_entity.type
_entity.pdbx_description
1 polymer ?
#
loop_
_entity_poly.entity_id
_entity_poly.type
_entity_poly.pdbx_seq_one_letter_code
_entity_poly.pdbx_strand_id
1 'polypeptide(L)' 'MTFELLTALATFAFVTVITPGPNNLMLMASGANFGFRRTVPHMLGITIGFPSMVFLVGVGVMQVFDLWPL' A
#
# COMPACT_ATOMS: atom_id res chain seq x y z
N MET A 1 9.73 9.02 -20.49
CA MET A 1 8.47 8.99 -19.72
C MET A 1 8.30 7.72 -18.89
N THR A 2 8.29 6.52 -19.48
CA THR A 2 8.06 5.28 -18.71
C THR A 2 9.19 4.93 -17.73
N PHE A 3 10.45 5.12 -18.13
CA PHE A 3 11.60 4.82 -17.27
C PHE A 3 11.68 5.77 -16.06
N GLU A 4 11.39 7.07 -16.27
CA GLU A 4 11.34 8.06 -15.19
C GLU A 4 10.19 7.80 -14.20
N LEU A 5 9.03 7.37 -14.71
CA LEU A 5 7.90 6.97 -13.85
C LEU A 5 8.25 5.74 -13.01
N LEU A 6 8.93 4.76 -13.62
CA LEU A 6 9.38 3.57 -12.93
C LEU A 6 10.38 3.90 -11.81
N THR A 7 11.38 4.75 -12.09
CA THR A 7 12.32 5.20 -11.05
C THR A 7 11.62 5.99 -9.95
N ALA A 8 10.70 6.91 -10.30
CA ALA A 8 9.93 7.67 -9.30
C ALA A 8 9.09 6.76 -8.40
N LEU A 9 8.36 5.79 -8.98
CA LEU A 9 7.58 4.81 -8.23
C LEU A 9 8.47 3.89 -7.38
N ALA A 10 9.61 3.46 -7.89
CA ALA A 10 10.56 2.63 -7.15
C ALA A 10 11.13 3.38 -5.95
N THR A 11 11.53 4.65 -6.11
CA THR A 11 12.03 5.48 -5.01
C THR A 11 10.93 5.74 -3.98
N PHE A 12 9.71 6.03 -4.42
CA PHE A 12 8.57 6.20 -3.52
C PHE A 12 8.26 4.93 -2.73
N ALA A 13 8.20 3.77 -3.40
CA ALA A 13 8.00 2.47 -2.76
C ALA A 13 9.12 2.16 -1.75
N PHE A 14 10.37 2.46 -2.09
CA PHE A 14 11.52 2.25 -1.22
C PHE A 14 11.43 3.08 0.07
N VAL A 15 11.16 4.38 -0.05
CA VAL A 15 11.02 5.30 1.10
C VAL A 15 9.84 4.90 1.99
N THR A 16 8.71 4.52 1.38
CA THR A 16 7.50 4.11 2.12
C THR A 16 7.66 2.75 2.82
N VAL A 17 8.46 1.84 2.28
CA VAL A 17 8.79 0.55 2.93
C VAL A 17 9.74 0.74 4.12
N ILE A 18 10.73 1.63 3.99
CA ILE A 18 11.76 1.83 5.02
C ILE A 18 11.26 2.67 6.19
N THR A 19 10.35 3.60 5.96
CA THR A 19 9.74 4.38 7.04
C THR A 19 8.78 3.49 7.86
N PRO A 20 8.80 3.55 9.20
CA PRO A 20 7.91 2.74 10.03
C PRO A 20 6.50 3.31 9.96
N GLY A 21 5.78 2.98 8.88
CA GLY A 21 4.36 3.28 8.77
C GLY A 21 3.52 2.43 9.75
N PRO A 22 2.25 2.81 9.99
CA PRO A 22 1.36 2.08 10.90
C PRO A 22 1.29 0.57 10.58
N ASN A 23 1.15 0.21 9.31
CA ASN A 23 1.07 -1.19 8.87
C ASN A 23 2.36 -1.99 9.17
N ASN A 24 3.52 -1.39 8.94
CA ASN A 24 4.82 -2.05 9.19
C ASN A 24 5.08 -2.19 10.70
N LEU A 25 4.70 -1.19 11.50
CA LEU A 25 4.77 -1.26 12.97
C LEU A 25 3.80 -2.29 13.54
N MET A 26 2.58 -2.38 13.00
CA MET A 26 1.60 -3.38 13.38
C MET A 26 2.09 -4.80 13.05
N LEU A 27 2.72 -5.00 11.89
CA LEU A 27 3.34 -6.27 11.52
C LEU A 27 4.54 -6.63 12.41
N MET A 28 5.38 -5.65 12.75
CA MET A 28 6.48 -5.83 13.70
C MET A 28 5.96 -6.24 15.08
N ALA A 29 4.97 -5.51 15.60
CA ALA A 29 4.35 -5.81 16.89
C ALA A 29 3.61 -7.17 16.88
N SER A 30 2.87 -7.48 15.82
CA SER A 30 2.20 -8.77 15.66
C SER A 30 3.21 -9.91 15.56
N GLY A 31 4.30 -9.71 14.81
CA GLY A 31 5.38 -10.69 14.67
C GLY A 31 6.07 -10.97 16.00
N ALA A 32 6.34 -9.92 16.80
CA ALA A 32 6.95 -10.03 18.12
C ALA A 32 6.02 -10.69 19.17
N ASN A 33 4.72 -10.38 19.16
CA ASN A 33 3.77 -10.86 20.17
C ASN A 33 3.14 -12.23 19.84
N PHE A 34 2.80 -12.49 18.57
CA PHE A 34 2.04 -13.68 18.16
C PHE A 34 2.87 -14.68 17.33
N GLY A 35 4.07 -14.28 16.91
CA GLY A 35 4.97 -15.07 16.06
C GLY A 35 4.67 -14.93 14.56
N PHE A 36 5.63 -15.36 13.73
CA PHE A 36 5.56 -15.22 12.27
C PHE A 36 4.32 -15.90 11.66
N ARG A 37 4.05 -17.17 12.02
CA ARG A 37 2.93 -17.94 11.47
C ARG A 37 1.57 -17.29 11.69
N ARG A 38 1.33 -16.68 12.86
CA ARG A 38 0.06 -16.00 13.17
C ARG A 38 -0.04 -14.60 12.56
N THR A 39 1.08 -14.03 12.13
CA THR A 39 1.13 -12.73 11.45
C THR A 39 0.92 -12.87 9.93
N VAL A 40 1.04 -14.07 9.36
CA VAL A 40 0.79 -14.34 7.92
C VAL A 40 -0.58 -13.88 7.44
N PRO A 41 -1.71 -14.18 8.12
CA PRO A 41 -3.02 -13.68 7.72
C PRO A 41 -3.10 -12.14 7.70
N HIS A 42 -2.45 -11.48 8.67
CA HIS A 42 -2.41 -10.01 8.74
C HIS A 42 -1.57 -9.43 7.59
N MET A 43 -0.41 -10.03 7.29
CA MET A 43 0.41 -9.69 6.12
C MET A 43 -0.40 -9.82 4.83
N LEU A 44 -1.07 -10.95 4.61
CA LEU A 44 -1.90 -11.18 3.42
C LEU A 44 -3.04 -10.16 3.31
N GLY A 45 -3.69 -9.82 4.43
CA GLY A 45 -4.72 -8.79 4.47
C GLY A 45 -4.22 -7.43 3.99
N ILE A 46 -3.01 -7.02 4.42
CA ILE A 46 -2.38 -5.76 3.97
C ILE A 46 -1.98 -5.85 2.49
N THR A 47 -1.31 -6.94 2.10
CA THR A 47 -0.81 -7.14 0.72
C THR A 47 -1.94 -7.19 -0.31
N ILE A 48 -3.10 -7.74 0.04
CA ILE A 48 -4.24 -7.84 -0.89
C ILE A 48 -5.14 -6.60 -0.76
N GLY A 49 -5.43 -6.17 0.47
CA GLY A 49 -6.38 -5.09 0.76
C GLY A 49 -5.91 -3.72 0.28
N PHE A 50 -4.62 -3.40 0.42
CA PHE A 50 -4.12 -2.08 0.02
C PHE A 50 -4.17 -1.86 -1.50
N PRO A 51 -3.64 -2.77 -2.36
CA PRO A 51 -3.78 -2.63 -3.80
C PRO A 51 -5.23 -2.64 -4.28
N SER A 52 -6.10 -3.44 -3.67
CA SER A 52 -7.51 -3.49 -4.06
C SER A 52 -8.25 -2.20 -3.69
N MET A 53 -7.98 -1.61 -2.52
CA MET A 53 -8.46 -0.27 -2.17
C MET A 53 -7.98 0.77 -3.19
N VAL A 54 -6.67 0.81 -3.49
CA VAL A 54 -6.10 1.77 -4.45
C VAL A 54 -6.72 1.61 -5.84
N PHE A 55 -6.95 0.38 -6.28
CA PHE A 55 -7.60 0.09 -7.55
C PHE A 55 -9.05 0.61 -7.58
N LEU A 56 -9.85 0.30 -6.55
CA LEU A 56 -11.23 0.76 -6.44
C LEU A 56 -11.32 2.29 -6.36
N VAL A 57 -10.43 2.92 -5.62
CA VAL A 57 -10.33 4.38 -5.55
C VAL A 57 -9.92 4.94 -6.91
N GLY A 58 -8.93 4.36 -7.60
CA GLY A 58 -8.53 4.81 -8.93
C GLY A 58 -9.66 4.74 -9.95
N VAL A 59 -10.43 3.65 -9.95
CA VAL A 59 -11.59 3.50 -10.85
C VAL A 59 -12.73 4.45 -10.46
N GLY A 60 -13.05 4.55 -9.17
CA GLY A 60 -14.20 5.34 -8.70
C GLY A 60 -13.94 6.85 -8.65
N VAL A 61 -12.78 7.28 -8.16
CA VAL A 61 -12.44 8.70 -8.04
C VAL A 61 -12.18 9.34 -9.40
N MET A 62 -11.64 8.61 -10.39
CA MET A 62 -11.55 9.14 -11.76
C MET A 62 -12.93 9.55 -12.30
N GLN A 63 -13.99 8.79 -12.01
CA GLN A 63 -15.34 9.14 -12.43
C GLN A 63 -15.82 10.46 -11.80
N VAL A 64 -15.40 10.75 -10.56
CA VAL A 64 -15.70 12.03 -9.89
C VAL A 64 -14.98 13.19 -10.57
N PHE A 65 -13.72 13.00 -10.97
CA PHE A 65 -12.96 14.01 -11.74
C PHE A 65 -13.56 14.27 -13.12
N ASP A 66 -14.10 13.24 -13.79
CA ASP A 66 -14.81 13.41 -15.07
C ASP A 66 -16.13 14.19 -14.91
N LEU A 67 -16.84 13.98 -13.79
CA LEU A 67 -18.12 14.64 -13.49
C LEU A 67 -17.96 16.08 -12.98
N TRP A 68 -16.86 16.38 -12.31
CA TRP A 68 -16.54 17.72 -11.81
C TRP A 68 -15.11 18.13 -12.20
N PRO A 69 -14.86 18.40 -13.49
CA PRO A 69 -13.57 18.89 -13.95
C PRO A 69 -13.37 20.33 -13.44
N LEU A 70 -12.51 20.50 -12.45
CA LEU A 70 -11.96 21.80 -12.05
C LEU A 70 -10.69 22.11 -12.86
#